data_AF-A0A9D7XR88-F1
#
_entry.id   AF-A0A9D7XR88-F1
#
_cell.length_a   1.000
_cell.length_b   1.000
_cell.length_c   1.000
_cell.angle_alpha   90.00
_cell.angle_beta   90.00
_cell.angle_gamma   90.00
#
_symmetry.space_group_name_H-M   'P 1'
#
loop_
_entity.id
_entity.type
_entity.pdbx_description
1 polymer ?
#
loop_
_entity_poly.entity_id
_entity_poly.type
_entity_poly.pdbx_seq_one_letter_code
_entity_poly.pdbx_strand_id
1 'polypeptide(L)'
;MPLNSSATYFVESHFIHPGEIQTGGKSDTIGTGGLAGQAGYLLFETWAPFTLLSFTVYVPSDGPLGTRFVQLWSGDSLLAFKRFELNPGANVFDLNFNVPVGKFSLLCQQGNLWRNTGELDYPYPIGDVGQITTSSFGDHYYYYFYDWKIKKEDKECVSTRSAVHVILSATKEIEDNQTLSVFPNPTTGILFIDIKGNKEGAKFFRLLDASGRKF
;
A
#
# COMPACT_ATOMS: atom_id res chain seq x y z
N MET A 1 16.16 15.01 -20.50
CA MET A 1 16.86 16.30 -20.76
C MET A 1 18.25 16.20 -20.17
N PRO A 2 19.31 16.66 -20.86
CA PRO A 2 20.66 16.66 -20.31
C PRO A 2 20.78 17.62 -19.11
N LEU A 3 21.75 17.35 -18.23
CA LEU A 3 22.12 18.21 -17.10
C LEU A 3 23.08 19.30 -17.58
N ASN A 4 22.74 20.57 -17.33
CA ASN A 4 23.52 21.73 -17.81
C ASN A 4 24.32 22.42 -16.68
N SER A 5 24.10 22.03 -15.42
CA SER A 5 24.81 22.52 -14.24
C SER A 5 24.84 21.45 -13.14
N SER A 6 25.76 21.58 -12.19
CA SER A 6 25.80 20.71 -11.01
C SER A 6 24.51 20.82 -10.21
N ALA A 7 23.97 19.69 -9.77
CA ALA A 7 22.70 19.62 -9.05
C ALA A 7 22.76 18.60 -7.91
N THR A 8 21.96 18.84 -6.88
CA THR A 8 21.76 17.87 -5.81
C THR A 8 20.41 17.21 -5.99
N TYR A 9 20.40 15.89 -6.11
CA TYR A 9 19.20 15.07 -6.10
C TYR A 9 19.04 14.41 -4.74
N PHE A 10 17.81 14.13 -4.35
CA PHE A 10 17.53 13.37 -3.14
C PHE A 10 16.91 12.05 -3.56
N VAL A 11 17.47 10.96 -3.05
CA VAL A 11 16.95 9.61 -3.25
C VAL A 11 16.47 9.06 -1.92
N GLU A 12 15.34 8.34 -1.96
CA GLU A 12 14.82 7.57 -0.83
C GLU A 12 14.36 6.20 -1.32
N SER A 13 14.43 5.21 -0.44
CA SER A 13 13.89 3.88 -0.70
C SER A 13 12.52 3.74 -0.05
N HIS A 14 11.58 3.16 -0.78
CA HIS A 14 10.26 2.79 -0.29
C HIS A 14 10.19 1.27 -0.15
N PHE A 15 9.69 0.79 0.99
CA PHE A 15 9.40 -0.63 1.20
C PHE A 15 7.98 -0.77 1.75
N ILE A 16 7.13 -1.51 1.05
CA ILE A 16 5.74 -1.75 1.45
C ILE A 16 5.66 -3.13 2.08
N HIS A 17 5.23 -3.19 3.35
CA HIS A 17 4.83 -4.42 4.02
C HIS A 17 3.32 -4.60 3.86
N PRO A 18 2.86 -5.69 3.21
CA PRO A 18 1.44 -5.97 3.12
C PRO A 18 0.80 -6.11 4.51
N GLY A 19 -0.40 -5.56 4.67
CA GLY A 19 -1.16 -5.73 5.90
C GLY A 19 -1.56 -7.19 6.12
N GLU A 20 -1.49 -7.62 7.38
CA GLU A 20 -1.86 -8.96 7.81
C GLU A 20 -3.35 -9.23 7.59
N ILE A 21 -3.70 -10.47 7.20
CA ILE A 21 -5.08 -10.94 7.19
C ILE A 21 -5.38 -11.60 8.53
N GLN A 22 -6.43 -11.11 9.19
CA GLN A 22 -6.88 -11.63 10.48
C GLN A 22 -8.35 -12.05 10.40
N THR A 23 -8.78 -12.82 11.41
CA THR A 23 -10.16 -13.29 11.52
C THR A 23 -10.88 -12.57 12.66
N GLY A 24 -12.21 -12.47 12.56
CA GLY A 24 -13.01 -11.78 13.55
C GLY A 24 -14.46 -12.22 13.61
N GLY A 25 -15.17 -11.69 14.60
CA GLY A 25 -16.55 -12.06 14.89
C GLY A 25 -16.68 -13.49 15.39
N LYS A 26 -17.92 -13.96 15.48
CA LYS A 26 -18.22 -15.36 15.78
C LYS A 26 -17.87 -16.22 14.56
N SER A 27 -17.18 -17.35 14.76
CA SER A 27 -16.65 -18.21 13.68
C SER A 27 -17.74 -18.89 12.84
N ASP A 28 -18.86 -19.26 13.46
CA ASP A 28 -19.85 -20.15 12.86
C ASP A 28 -21.18 -20.06 13.61
N THR A 29 -22.11 -20.94 13.24
CA THR A 29 -23.44 -21.03 13.83
C THR A 29 -23.52 -21.93 15.07
N ILE A 30 -22.40 -22.43 15.62
CA ILE A 30 -22.42 -23.33 16.80
C ILE A 30 -23.12 -22.65 17.97
N GLY A 31 -24.00 -23.41 18.62
CA GLY A 31 -24.87 -22.96 19.71
C GLY A 31 -26.34 -22.94 19.28
N THR A 32 -27.18 -22.33 20.11
CA THR A 32 -28.60 -22.14 19.78
C THR A 32 -28.78 -21.04 18.75
N GLY A 33 -29.80 -21.15 17.91
CA GLY A 33 -30.08 -20.17 16.88
C GLY A 33 -31.29 -20.53 16.04
N GLY A 34 -31.59 -19.67 15.07
CA GLY A 34 -32.66 -19.87 14.12
C GLY A 34 -32.70 -18.76 13.09
N LEU A 35 -33.68 -18.85 12.18
CA LEU A 35 -33.90 -17.79 11.21
C LEU A 35 -34.52 -16.56 11.88
N ALA A 36 -33.90 -15.41 11.67
CA ALA A 36 -34.52 -14.16 12.04
C ALA A 36 -35.47 -13.70 10.93
N GLY A 37 -36.77 -13.63 11.22
CA GLY A 37 -37.78 -13.14 10.27
C GLY A 37 -37.70 -11.63 10.01
N GLN A 38 -37.11 -10.86 10.93
CA GLN A 38 -36.90 -9.41 10.81
C GLN A 38 -35.44 -9.09 10.47
N ALA A 39 -35.21 -7.94 9.83
CA ALA A 39 -33.86 -7.43 9.63
C ALA A 39 -33.15 -7.17 10.97
N GLY A 40 -31.82 -7.21 10.95
CA GLY A 40 -31.00 -6.89 12.10
C GLY A 40 -29.56 -6.61 11.69
N TYR A 41 -28.77 -6.13 12.64
CA TYR A 41 -27.42 -5.67 12.39
C TYR A 41 -26.51 -5.92 13.59
N LEU A 42 -25.21 -5.98 13.31
CA LEU A 42 -24.16 -5.98 14.32
C LEU A 42 -23.64 -4.56 14.51
N LEU A 43 -23.41 -4.18 15.76
CA LEU A 43 -22.75 -2.96 16.16
C LEU A 43 -21.30 -3.28 16.50
N PHE A 44 -20.36 -2.48 16.02
CA PHE A 44 -18.95 -2.71 16.26
C PHE A 44 -18.17 -1.40 16.35
N GLU A 45 -17.04 -1.46 17.03
CA GLU A 45 -16.10 -0.35 17.16
C GLU A 45 -14.70 -0.78 16.72
N THR A 46 -13.94 0.18 16.22
CA THR A 46 -12.61 -0.04 15.64
C THR A 46 -11.65 0.99 16.18
N TRP A 47 -10.41 0.58 16.45
CA TRP A 47 -9.31 1.44 16.91
C TRP A 47 -8.15 1.50 15.92
N ALA A 48 -8.21 0.70 14.85
CA ALA A 48 -7.34 0.81 13.68
C ALA A 48 -8.17 0.63 12.39
N PRO A 49 -7.81 1.31 11.29
CA PRO A 49 -8.47 1.11 10.00
C PRO A 49 -8.14 -0.27 9.42
N PHE A 50 -9.08 -0.85 8.67
CA PHE A 50 -8.90 -2.11 7.95
C PHE A 50 -9.84 -2.22 6.75
N THR A 51 -9.56 -3.17 5.86
CA THR A 51 -10.50 -3.60 4.82
C THR A 51 -11.23 -4.86 5.26
N LEU A 52 -12.57 -4.81 5.34
CA LEU A 52 -13.40 -6.00 5.49
C LEU A 52 -13.45 -6.74 4.15
N LEU A 53 -12.72 -7.85 4.06
CA LEU A 53 -12.60 -8.64 2.83
C LEU A 53 -13.85 -9.48 2.63
N SER A 54 -14.22 -10.29 3.62
CA SER A 54 -15.35 -11.20 3.53
C SER A 54 -15.97 -11.53 4.88
N PHE A 55 -17.16 -12.11 4.85
CA PHE A 55 -17.77 -12.84 5.96
C PHE A 55 -18.58 -14.01 5.40
N THR A 56 -19.00 -14.90 6.30
CA THR A 56 -19.90 -16.02 5.99
C THR A 56 -21.31 -15.72 6.50
N VAL A 57 -22.32 -16.01 5.67
CA VAL A 57 -23.74 -16.02 6.06
C VAL A 57 -24.33 -17.40 5.84
N TYR A 58 -25.29 -17.78 6.67
CA TYR A 58 -25.91 -19.10 6.61
C TYR A 58 -27.41 -19.00 6.31
N VAL A 59 -27.85 -19.83 5.37
CA VAL A 59 -29.24 -20.01 4.96
C VAL A 59 -29.59 -21.49 5.19
N PRO A 60 -30.80 -21.83 5.64
CA PRO A 60 -31.26 -23.21 5.72
C PRO A 60 -31.13 -23.92 4.37
N SER A 61 -30.96 -25.24 4.39
CA SER A 61 -30.81 -26.06 3.19
C SER A 61 -32.03 -26.05 2.26
N ASP A 62 -33.20 -25.70 2.78
CA ASP A 62 -34.47 -25.52 2.06
C ASP A 62 -34.85 -24.04 1.90
N GLY A 63 -33.96 -23.12 2.28
CA GLY A 63 -34.21 -21.69 2.20
C GLY A 63 -34.40 -21.21 0.76
N PRO A 64 -35.29 -20.23 0.52
CA PRO A 64 -35.49 -19.70 -0.82
C PRO A 64 -34.23 -18.97 -1.31
N LEU A 65 -33.94 -19.10 -2.61
CA LEU A 65 -33.01 -18.21 -3.28
C LEU A 65 -33.47 -16.77 -3.05
N GLY A 66 -32.51 -15.87 -2.86
CA GLY A 66 -32.86 -14.47 -2.67
C GLY A 66 -31.66 -13.56 -2.64
N THR A 67 -31.93 -12.32 -2.98
CA THR A 67 -30.94 -11.26 -2.96
C THR A 67 -30.80 -10.69 -1.54
N ARG A 68 -29.58 -10.37 -1.13
CA ARG A 68 -29.26 -9.66 0.12
C ARG A 68 -28.50 -8.40 -0.17
N PHE A 69 -28.87 -7.35 0.56
CA PHE A 69 -28.24 -6.04 0.48
C PHE A 69 -27.54 -5.79 1.81
N VAL A 70 -26.22 -5.90 1.76
CA VAL A 70 -25.34 -5.70 2.91
C VAL A 70 -24.90 -4.25 2.90
N GLN A 71 -24.96 -3.60 4.05
CA GLN A 71 -24.67 -2.18 4.20
C GLN A 71 -23.79 -1.93 5.43
N LEU A 72 -22.79 -1.07 5.25
CA LEU A 72 -21.95 -0.53 6.31
C LEU A 72 -22.36 0.91 6.58
N TRP A 73 -22.68 1.23 7.82
CA TRP A 73 -23.11 2.56 8.25
C TRP A 73 -22.23 3.13 9.36
N SER A 74 -22.03 4.44 9.34
CA SER A 74 -21.41 5.23 10.42
C SER A 74 -22.47 6.05 11.14
N GLY A 75 -23.40 5.39 11.82
CA GLY A 75 -24.60 6.04 12.37
C GLY A 75 -25.50 6.54 11.25
N ASP A 76 -25.44 7.84 10.94
CA ASP A 76 -26.36 8.51 10.01
C ASP A 76 -25.97 8.39 8.52
N SER A 77 -24.75 7.93 8.23
CA SER A 77 -24.23 7.85 6.85
C SER A 77 -24.00 6.41 6.39
N LEU A 78 -24.52 6.06 5.20
CA LEU A 78 -24.15 4.84 4.49
C LEU A 78 -22.75 4.99 3.90
N LEU A 79 -21.81 4.16 4.34
CA LEU A 79 -20.42 4.18 3.84
C LEU A 79 -20.20 3.26 2.65
N ALA A 80 -20.81 2.08 2.68
CA ALA A 80 -20.67 1.09 1.62
C ALA A 80 -21.90 0.18 1.57
N PHE A 81 -22.20 -0.33 0.38
CA PHE A 81 -23.21 -1.37 0.20
C PHE A 81 -22.80 -2.35 -0.89
N LYS A 82 -23.29 -3.59 -0.79
CA LYS A 82 -23.10 -4.60 -1.82
C LYS A 82 -24.29 -5.55 -1.86
N ARG A 83 -24.60 -6.01 -3.08
CA ARG A 83 -25.67 -6.96 -3.36
C ARG A 83 -25.08 -8.34 -3.59
N PHE A 84 -25.69 -9.35 -2.98
CA PHE A 84 -25.32 -10.75 -3.16
C PHE A 84 -26.55 -11.61 -3.42
N GLU A 85 -26.37 -12.67 -4.19
CA GLU A 85 -27.36 -13.73 -4.33
C GLU A 85 -27.03 -14.84 -3.32
N LEU A 86 -28.04 -15.32 -2.59
CA LEU A 86 -27.89 -16.41 -1.64
C LEU A 86 -28.20 -17.76 -2.27
N ASN A 87 -27.43 -18.75 -1.86
CA ASN A 87 -27.75 -20.16 -2.01
C ASN A 87 -28.07 -20.79 -0.65
N PRO A 88 -28.81 -21.91 -0.60
CA PRO A 88 -28.94 -22.69 0.63
C PRO A 88 -27.58 -23.11 1.20
N GLY A 89 -27.43 -23.08 2.51
CA GLY A 89 -26.18 -23.40 3.21
C GLY A 89 -25.30 -22.19 3.50
N ALA A 90 -23.99 -22.44 3.61
CA ALA A 90 -22.99 -21.41 3.89
C ALA A 90 -22.63 -20.63 2.61
N ASN A 91 -22.63 -19.31 2.70
CA ASN A 91 -22.22 -18.42 1.62
C ASN A 91 -21.13 -17.48 2.12
N VAL A 92 -19.99 -17.48 1.45
CA VAL A 92 -18.91 -16.51 1.70
C VAL A 92 -19.10 -15.34 0.76
N PHE A 93 -19.22 -14.13 1.31
CA PHE A 93 -19.47 -12.91 0.56
C PHE A 93 -18.24 -12.01 0.57
N ASP A 94 -17.67 -11.77 -0.61
CA ASP A 94 -16.56 -10.83 -0.78
C ASP A 94 -17.08 -9.40 -0.83
N LEU A 95 -16.63 -8.51 0.05
CA LEU A 95 -17.07 -7.11 0.15
C LEU A 95 -16.02 -6.14 -0.35
N ASN A 96 -14.83 -6.17 0.27
CA ASN A 96 -13.77 -5.16 0.17
C ASN A 96 -14.22 -3.78 0.65
N PHE A 97 -14.84 -3.71 1.83
CA PHE A 97 -15.24 -2.44 2.44
C PHE A 97 -14.11 -1.86 3.27
N ASN A 98 -13.75 -0.60 3.04
CA ASN A 98 -12.80 0.12 3.89
C ASN A 98 -13.52 0.64 5.14
N VAL A 99 -13.00 0.28 6.30
CA VAL A 99 -13.58 0.60 7.60
C VAL A 99 -12.58 1.51 8.35
N PRO A 100 -12.92 2.79 8.58
CA PRO A 100 -12.07 3.68 9.36
C PRO A 100 -12.16 3.39 10.87
N VAL A 101 -11.39 4.13 11.67
CA VAL A 101 -11.52 4.14 13.13
C VAL A 101 -12.86 4.79 13.52
N GLY A 102 -13.64 4.15 14.40
CA GLY A 102 -14.92 4.68 14.84
C GLY A 102 -15.92 3.61 15.30
N LYS A 103 -17.21 3.95 15.24
CA LYS A 103 -18.32 3.06 15.59
C LYS A 103 -19.25 2.91 14.38
N PHE A 104 -19.63 1.67 14.09
CA PHE A 104 -20.33 1.34 12.86
C PHE A 104 -21.40 0.28 13.10
N SER A 105 -22.30 0.15 12.13
CA SER A 105 -23.20 -0.99 12.03
C SER A 105 -23.05 -1.70 10.69
N LEU A 106 -23.03 -3.03 10.74
CA LEU A 106 -23.10 -3.89 9.56
C LEU A 106 -24.49 -4.52 9.52
N LEU A 107 -25.25 -4.19 8.48
CA LEU A 107 -26.67 -4.49 8.37
C LEU A 107 -26.95 -5.31 7.12
N CYS A 108 -27.92 -6.22 7.23
CA CYS A 108 -28.61 -6.79 6.09
C CYS A 108 -30.08 -6.33 6.10
N GLN A 109 -30.52 -5.67 5.04
CA GLN A 109 -31.88 -5.11 4.97
C GLN A 109 -32.97 -6.19 4.98
N GLN A 110 -32.63 -7.41 4.55
CA GLN A 110 -33.53 -8.55 4.52
C GLN A 110 -33.22 -9.51 5.68
N GLY A 111 -34.27 -10.13 6.23
CA GLY A 111 -34.15 -11.24 7.18
C GLY A 111 -33.89 -12.59 6.49
N ASN A 112 -34.40 -13.66 7.10
CA ASN A 112 -34.25 -15.06 6.66
C ASN A 112 -32.79 -15.47 6.51
N LEU A 113 -31.97 -15.04 7.47
CA LEU A 113 -30.59 -15.44 7.65
C LEU A 113 -30.45 -16.02 9.06
N TRP A 114 -29.51 -16.95 9.22
CA TRP A 114 -29.27 -17.56 10.53
C TRP A 114 -28.71 -16.55 11.54
N ARG A 115 -29.29 -16.56 12.73
CA ARG A 115 -28.87 -15.77 13.87
C ARG A 115 -28.72 -16.69 15.07
N ASN A 116 -27.59 -16.61 15.76
CA ASN A 116 -27.44 -17.29 17.05
C ASN A 116 -28.20 -16.55 18.15
N THR A 117 -28.71 -17.32 19.11
CA THR A 117 -29.47 -16.83 20.26
C THR A 117 -28.87 -17.38 21.55
N GLY A 118 -29.05 -16.70 22.69
CA GLY A 118 -28.75 -17.25 24.02
C GLY A 118 -27.66 -16.47 24.75
N GLU A 119 -26.84 -17.18 25.52
CA GLU A 119 -25.64 -16.62 26.16
C GLU A 119 -24.53 -16.53 25.11
N LEU A 120 -24.25 -15.33 24.63
CA LEU A 120 -23.23 -15.05 23.63
C LEU A 120 -22.11 -14.24 24.26
N ASP A 121 -20.88 -14.49 23.80
CA ASP A 121 -19.65 -13.95 24.35
C ASP A 121 -19.31 -12.57 23.75
N TYR A 122 -20.28 -11.65 23.70
CA TYR A 122 -19.96 -10.27 23.35
C TYR A 122 -19.01 -9.65 24.39
N PRO A 123 -18.03 -8.82 23.96
CA PRO A 123 -17.72 -8.45 22.58
C PRO A 123 -16.87 -9.49 21.84
N TYR A 124 -17.11 -9.65 20.53
CA TYR A 124 -16.30 -10.52 19.66
C TYR A 124 -15.17 -9.74 19.00
N PRO A 125 -13.91 -10.19 19.04
CA PRO A 125 -12.79 -9.47 18.44
C PRO A 125 -12.90 -9.41 16.91
N ILE A 126 -12.44 -8.33 16.30
CA ILE A 126 -12.19 -8.18 14.87
C ILE A 126 -10.67 -8.15 14.71
N GLY A 127 -10.03 -9.31 14.71
CA GLY A 127 -8.58 -9.40 14.83
C GLY A 127 -8.06 -8.60 16.02
N ASP A 128 -7.02 -7.79 15.79
CA ASP A 128 -6.48 -6.83 16.74
C ASP A 128 -6.88 -5.37 16.45
N VAL A 129 -7.88 -5.13 15.57
CA VAL A 129 -8.23 -3.80 15.04
C VAL A 129 -9.57 -3.25 15.54
N GLY A 130 -10.41 -4.10 16.13
CA GLY A 130 -11.73 -3.71 16.63
C GLY A 130 -12.45 -4.82 17.37
N GLN A 131 -13.71 -4.58 17.71
CA GLN A 131 -14.60 -5.59 18.28
C GLN A 131 -16.07 -5.33 17.91
N ILE A 132 -16.81 -6.41 17.71
CA ILE A 132 -18.27 -6.40 17.61
C ILE A 132 -18.82 -6.34 19.02
N THR A 133 -19.48 -5.24 19.35
CA THR A 133 -19.87 -4.92 20.73
C THR A 133 -21.22 -5.51 21.10
N THR A 134 -22.18 -5.51 20.18
CA THR A 134 -23.53 -6.05 20.41
C THR A 134 -24.29 -6.21 19.10
N SER A 135 -25.58 -6.55 19.16
CA SER A 135 -26.49 -6.50 18.03
C SER A 135 -27.60 -5.46 18.22
N SER A 136 -28.38 -5.23 17.17
CA SER A 136 -29.57 -4.37 17.21
C SER A 136 -30.64 -4.80 18.24
N PHE A 137 -30.54 -6.00 18.81
CA PHE A 137 -31.45 -6.53 19.83
C PHE A 137 -30.70 -6.94 21.11
N GLY A 138 -29.51 -6.38 21.34
CA GLY A 138 -28.68 -6.65 22.51
C GLY A 138 -27.88 -7.94 22.39
N ASP A 139 -27.28 -8.34 23.52
CA ASP A 139 -26.23 -9.36 23.57
C ASP A 139 -26.77 -10.79 23.51
N HIS A 140 -28.11 -10.96 23.46
CA HIS A 140 -28.74 -12.27 23.33
C HIS A 140 -28.79 -12.78 21.89
N TYR A 141 -28.31 -12.00 20.93
CA TYR A 141 -28.43 -12.28 19.52
C TYR A 141 -27.18 -11.95 18.72
N TYR A 142 -26.68 -12.90 17.91
CA TYR A 142 -25.59 -12.65 16.95
C TYR A 142 -26.12 -12.73 15.51
N TYR A 143 -26.16 -11.58 14.85
CA TYR A 143 -26.82 -11.42 13.55
C TYR A 143 -25.87 -11.66 12.37
N TYR A 144 -26.16 -12.74 11.64
CA TYR A 144 -25.85 -13.00 10.22
C TYR A 144 -24.39 -13.14 9.79
N PHE A 145 -23.49 -12.30 10.27
CA PHE A 145 -22.16 -12.10 9.69
C PHE A 145 -21.10 -12.83 10.53
N TYR A 146 -20.79 -14.06 10.13
CA TYR A 146 -19.83 -14.94 10.81
C TYR A 146 -18.47 -14.92 10.10
N ASP A 147 -17.42 -15.40 10.78
CA ASP A 147 -16.06 -15.57 10.24
C ASP A 147 -15.59 -14.40 9.37
N TRP A 148 -15.48 -13.21 9.96
CA TRP A 148 -15.02 -12.04 9.25
C TRP A 148 -13.55 -12.24 8.87
N LYS A 149 -13.21 -12.00 7.61
CA LYS A 149 -11.83 -11.85 7.15
C LYS A 149 -11.53 -10.38 6.94
N ILE A 150 -10.52 -9.89 7.63
CA ILE A 150 -10.09 -8.49 7.52
C ILE A 150 -8.65 -8.43 7.05
N LYS A 151 -8.29 -7.38 6.32
CA LYS A 151 -6.91 -7.04 5.98
C LYS A 151 -6.55 -5.71 6.65
N LYS A 152 -5.46 -5.70 7.41
CA LYS A 152 -4.89 -4.44 7.94
C LYS A 152 -4.37 -3.57 6.80
N GLU A 153 -4.21 -2.28 7.05
CA GLU A 153 -3.57 -1.38 6.08
C GLU A 153 -2.12 -1.81 5.81
N ASP A 154 -1.67 -1.59 4.58
CA ASP A 154 -0.27 -1.82 4.21
C ASP A 154 0.62 -0.79 4.93
N LYS A 155 1.77 -1.23 5.44
CA LYS A 155 2.73 -0.35 6.11
C LYS A 155 3.84 0.02 5.16
N GLU A 156 3.91 1.29 4.80
CA GLU A 156 5.01 1.84 4.02
C GLU A 156 6.13 2.33 4.94
N CYS A 157 7.34 1.81 4.73
CA CYS A 157 8.57 2.28 5.36
C CYS A 157 9.36 3.08 4.33
N VAL A 158 9.55 4.38 4.58
CA VAL A 158 10.34 5.28 3.73
C VAL A 158 11.65 5.61 4.45
N SER A 159 12.79 5.47 3.76
CA SER A 159 14.08 5.84 4.33
C SER A 159 14.23 7.36 4.45
N THR A 160 15.17 7.81 5.28
CA THR A 160 15.63 9.20 5.19
C THR A 160 16.19 9.48 3.79
N ARG A 161 15.94 10.68 3.26
CA ARG A 161 16.50 11.10 1.96
C ARG A 161 18.01 11.23 2.04
N SER A 162 18.71 10.63 1.09
CA SER A 162 20.14 10.79 0.91
C SER A 162 20.43 11.72 -0.27
N ALA A 163 21.33 12.68 -0.05
CA ALA A 163 21.74 13.63 -1.09
C ALA A 163 22.74 12.97 -2.03
N VAL A 164 22.47 13.07 -3.33
CA VAL A 164 23.36 12.68 -4.43
C VAL A 164 23.78 13.94 -5.15
N HIS A 165 25.07 14.27 -5.04
CA HIS A 165 25.64 15.43 -5.70
C HIS A 165 26.14 15.05 -7.10
N VAL A 166 25.53 15.61 -8.13
CA VAL A 166 26.01 15.52 -9.50
C VAL A 166 26.86 16.75 -9.76
N ILE A 167 28.17 16.56 -9.89
CA ILE A 167 29.12 17.64 -10.15
C ILE A 167 29.49 17.61 -11.63
N LEU A 168 29.09 18.64 -12.37
CA LEU A 168 29.61 18.86 -13.72
C LEU A 168 30.91 19.63 -13.60
N SER A 169 32.02 18.90 -13.65
CA SER A 169 33.33 19.51 -13.81
C SER A 169 33.50 19.78 -15.31
N ALA A 170 33.33 21.03 -15.72
CA ALA A 170 33.86 21.45 -17.01
C ALA A 170 35.37 21.16 -16.94
N THR A 171 35.88 20.26 -17.80
CA THR A 171 37.29 20.31 -18.16
C THR A 171 37.47 21.66 -18.84
N LYS A 172 37.80 22.68 -18.04
CA LYS A 172 38.36 23.91 -18.57
C LYS A 172 39.60 23.42 -19.33
N GLU A 173 39.56 23.47 -20.65
CA GLU A 173 40.81 23.42 -21.40
C GLU A 173 41.71 24.48 -20.77
N ILE A 174 42.95 24.12 -20.51
CA ILE A 174 43.97 25.05 -20.01
C ILE A 174 43.84 26.29 -20.87
N GLU A 175 43.55 27.44 -20.24
CA GLU A 175 43.45 28.72 -20.95
C GLU A 175 44.64 28.83 -21.88
N ASP A 176 44.33 28.85 -23.17
CA ASP A 176 45.21 28.90 -24.32
C ASP A 176 46.26 29.98 -24.10
N ASN A 177 47.39 29.59 -23.52
CA ASN A 177 48.57 30.40 -23.54
C ASN A 177 49.03 30.32 -25.00
N GLN A 178 48.50 31.21 -25.84
CA GLN A 178 48.43 31.22 -27.32
C GLN A 178 49.73 30.89 -28.08
N THR A 179 50.80 30.68 -27.34
CA THR A 179 52.09 30.14 -27.74
C THR A 179 52.11 28.63 -27.98
N LEU A 180 51.19 27.83 -27.43
CA LEU A 180 51.21 26.36 -27.55
C LEU A 180 49.78 25.81 -27.75
N SER A 181 49.50 25.31 -28.95
CA SER A 181 48.26 24.61 -29.26
C SER A 181 48.52 23.12 -29.48
N VAL A 182 47.69 22.28 -28.87
CA VAL A 182 47.80 20.83 -28.94
C VAL A 182 46.47 20.27 -29.43
N PHE A 183 46.47 19.59 -30.59
CA PHE A 183 45.23 19.13 -31.21
C PHE A 183 45.42 17.89 -32.10
N PRO A 184 44.36 17.10 -32.33
CA PRO A 184 43.12 17.10 -31.58
C PRO A 184 43.32 16.52 -30.17
N ASN A 185 42.63 17.07 -29.18
CA ASN A 185 42.52 16.50 -27.83
C ASN A 185 41.02 16.33 -27.52
N PRO A 186 40.48 15.10 -27.40
CA PRO A 186 41.18 13.80 -27.40
C PRO A 186 41.65 13.32 -28.79
N THR A 187 42.70 12.49 -28.85
CA THR A 187 43.14 11.76 -30.07
C THR A 187 43.33 10.28 -29.78
N THR A 188 43.10 9.43 -30.78
CA THR A 188 43.34 7.97 -30.73
C THR A 188 44.64 7.56 -31.40
N GLY A 189 45.44 8.51 -31.88
CA GLY A 189 46.68 8.18 -32.59
C GLY A 189 47.66 9.35 -32.67
N ILE A 190 47.46 10.25 -33.63
CA ILE A 190 48.40 11.34 -33.89
C ILE A 190 47.99 12.59 -33.11
N LEU A 191 48.95 13.19 -32.43
CA LEU A 191 48.83 14.45 -31.72
C LEU A 191 49.70 15.49 -32.43
N PHE A 192 49.12 16.63 -32.79
CA PHE A 192 49.84 17.78 -33.34
C PHE A 192 50.11 18.79 -32.23
N ILE A 193 51.32 19.34 -32.24
CA ILE A 193 51.76 20.40 -31.33
C ILE A 193 52.21 21.56 -32.21
N ASP A 194 51.49 22.68 -32.16
CA ASP A 194 51.84 23.92 -32.84
C ASP A 194 52.29 24.97 -31.82
N ILE A 195 53.37 25.67 -32.15
CA ILE A 195 54.01 26.65 -31.28
C ILE A 195 54.18 27.95 -32.05
N LYS A 196 53.44 28.97 -31.60
CA LYS A 196 53.42 30.30 -32.20
C LYS A 196 54.41 31.22 -31.47
N GLY A 197 55.31 31.88 -32.21
CA GLY A 197 56.31 32.83 -31.67
C GLY A 197 57.75 32.54 -32.09
N ASN A 198 58.70 33.34 -31.60
CA ASN A 198 60.13 33.20 -31.90
C ASN A 198 60.71 31.95 -31.20
N LYS A 199 61.32 31.04 -31.96
CA LYS A 199 61.68 29.67 -31.53
C LYS A 199 63.12 29.54 -31.02
N GLU A 200 63.87 30.64 -30.91
CA GLU A 200 65.32 30.61 -30.60
C GLU A 200 65.70 30.10 -29.20
N GLY A 201 64.74 29.78 -28.32
CA GLY A 201 65.00 29.22 -26.98
C GLY A 201 64.49 27.80 -26.74
N ALA A 202 63.71 27.21 -27.65
CA ALA A 202 63.05 25.92 -27.42
C ALA A 202 64.02 24.76 -27.71
N LYS A 203 64.56 24.12 -26.65
CA LYS A 203 65.60 23.09 -26.83
C LYS A 203 65.06 21.65 -26.85
N PHE A 204 63.99 21.31 -26.13
CA PHE A 204 63.45 19.94 -26.11
C PHE A 204 61.95 19.88 -25.78
N PHE A 205 61.22 18.95 -26.41
CA PHE A 205 59.84 18.58 -26.06
C PHE A 205 59.83 17.24 -25.31
N ARG A 206 58.94 17.10 -24.33
CA ARG A 206 58.71 15.85 -23.61
C ARG A 206 57.22 15.63 -23.49
N LEU A 207 56.74 14.49 -24.01
CA LEU A 207 55.39 14.01 -23.78
C LEU A 207 55.42 13.02 -22.62
N LEU A 208 54.52 13.20 -21.66
CA LEU A 208 54.40 12.34 -20.48
C LEU A 208 52.97 11.81 -20.40
N ASP A 209 52.80 10.56 -19.99
CA ASP A 209 51.49 10.04 -19.60
C ASP A 209 51.06 10.55 -18.22
N ALA A 210 49.82 10.25 -17.81
CA ALA A 210 49.30 10.64 -16.50
C ALA A 210 50.08 10.04 -15.31
N SER A 211 50.93 9.04 -15.54
CA SER A 211 51.82 8.43 -14.54
C SER A 211 53.25 9.02 -14.56
N GLY A 212 53.52 10.01 -15.42
CA GLY A 212 54.83 10.64 -15.57
C GLY A 212 55.82 9.84 -16.41
N ARG A 213 55.37 8.82 -17.15
CA ARG A 213 56.22 8.04 -18.06
C ARG A 213 56.38 8.78 -19.38
N LYS A 214 57.60 8.81 -19.92
CA LYS A 214 57.86 9.35 -21.26
C LYS A 214 57.32 8.39 -22.31
N PHE A 215 56.60 8.94 -23.29
CA PHE A 215 56.40 8.27 -24.57
C PHE A 215 57.70 8.25 -25.37
#